data_AF-A0A829MA29-F1
#
_entry.id   AF-A0A829MA29-F1
#
_cell.length_a   1.000
_cell.length_b   1.000
_cell.length_c   1.000
_cell.angle_alpha   90.00
_cell.angle_beta   90.00
_cell.angle_gamma   90.00
#
_symmetry.space_group_name_H-M   'P 1'
#
loop_
_entity.id
_entity.type
_entity.pdbx_description
1 polymer ?
#
loop_
_entity_poly.entity_id
_entity_poly.type
_entity_poly.pdbx_seq_one_letter_code
_entity_poly.pdbx_strand_id
1 'polypeptide(L)' 'MTVGVSAGELRESTEEELITKLRESKEELFNLRFQMATGQLANNRRLRAVRQEIARIYTVMRERELGLAAGPDSEDSK' A
#
# COMPACT_ATOMS: atom_id res chain seq x y z
N MET A 1 1.74 17.29 3.54
CA MET A 1 1.48 16.26 2.51
C MET A 1 2.49 15.15 2.74
N THR A 2 2.08 14.00 3.29
CA THR A 2 3.00 12.86 3.43
C THR A 2 3.26 12.31 2.03
N VAL A 3 4.49 12.48 1.54
CA VAL A 3 4.97 11.90 0.28
C VAL A 3 4.99 10.39 0.47
N GLY A 4 3.92 9.75 0.03
CA GLY A 4 3.71 8.30 0.04
C GLY A 4 2.73 8.01 -1.07
N VAL A 5 3.00 6.92 -1.81
CA VAL A 5 2.44 6.56 -3.13
C VAL A 5 1.02 7.10 -3.34
N SER A 6 0.82 7.83 -4.44
CA SER A 6 -0.45 8.50 -4.72
C SER A 6 -1.54 7.48 -5.04
N ALA A 7 -2.79 7.79 -4.71
CA ALA A 7 -3.90 6.91 -5.03
C ALA A 7 -4.10 6.74 -6.56
N GLY A 8 -3.57 7.66 -7.37
CA GLY A 8 -3.56 7.53 -8.84
C GLY A 8 -2.60 6.42 -9.29
N GLU A 9 -1.34 6.48 -8.83
CA GLU A 9 -0.32 5.46 -9.13
C GLU A 9 -0.73 4.05 -8.71
N LEU A 10 -1.43 3.91 -7.57
CA LEU A 10 -1.94 2.62 -7.11
C LEU A 10 -3.06 2.08 -8.00
N ARG A 11 -3.90 2.95 -8.60
CA ARG A 11 -4.95 2.51 -9.52
C ARG A 11 -4.40 2.03 -10.86
N GLU A 12 -3.27 2.58 -11.30
CA GLU A 12 -2.59 2.22 -12.53
C GLU A 12 -1.75 0.93 -12.41
N SER A 13 -1.39 0.52 -11.19
CA SER A 13 -0.60 -0.71 -10.95
C SER A 13 -1.41 -1.99 -11.22
N THR A 14 -0.80 -3.12 -11.58
CA THR A 14 -1.53 -4.40 -11.72
C THR A 14 -1.89 -5.00 -10.35
N GLU A 15 -2.80 -5.98 -10.32
CA GLU A 15 -3.15 -6.67 -9.07
C GLU A 15 -1.94 -7.34 -8.41
N GLU A 16 -1.06 -7.96 -9.20
CA GLU A 16 0.17 -8.58 -8.69
C GLU A 16 1.15 -7.56 -8.09
N GLU A 17 1.28 -6.39 -8.72
CA GLU A 17 2.10 -5.30 -8.19
C GLU A 17 1.52 -4.74 -6.89
N LEU A 18 0.20 -4.62 -6.77
CA LEU A 18 -0.46 -4.20 -5.54
C LEU A 18 -0.22 -5.17 -4.39
N ILE A 19 -0.31 -6.48 -4.66
CA ILE A 19 -0.01 -7.53 -3.67
C ILE A 19 1.46 -7.47 -3.25
N THR A 20 2.37 -7.22 -4.20
CA THR A 20 3.82 -7.11 -3.92
C THR A 20 4.11 -5.90 -3.05
N LYS A 21 3.61 -4.71 -3.42
CA LYS A 21 3.72 -3.47 -2.62
C LYS A 21 3.10 -3.63 -1.22
N LEU A 22 2.01 -4.37 -1.10
CA LEU A 22 1.38 -4.68 0.20
C LEU A 22 2.32 -5.48 1.11
N ARG A 23 3.02 -6.49 0.57
CA ARG A 23 3.96 -7.33 1.32
C ARG A 23 5.15 -6.51 1.81
N GLU A 24 5.75 -5.72 0.92
CA GLU A 24 6.86 -4.82 1.26
C GLU A 24 6.47 -3.81 2.34
N SER A 25 5.29 -3.19 2.21
CA SER A 25 4.79 -2.23 3.20
C SER A 25 4.55 -2.87 4.57
N LYS A 26 4.10 -4.13 4.61
CA LYS A 26 3.92 -4.88 5.87
C LYS A 26 5.25 -5.23 6.53
N GLU A 27 6.24 -5.63 5.75
CA GLU A 27 7.58 -5.90 6.24
C GLU A 27 8.24 -4.63 6.80
N GLU A 28 8.09 -3.50 6.09
CA GLU A 28 8.55 -2.21 6.58
C GLU A 28 7.85 -1.83 7.90
N LEU A 29 6.53 -2.01 7.99
CA LEU A 29 5.79 -1.75 9.23
C LEU A 29 6.30 -2.62 10.38
N PHE A 30 6.63 -3.88 10.13
CA PHE A 30 7.20 -4.78 11.13
C PHE A 30 8.55 -4.26 11.63
N ASN A 31 9.46 -3.90 10.71
CA ASN A 31 10.76 -3.34 11.03
C ASN A 31 10.65 -2.02 11.81
N LEU A 32 9.74 -1.12 11.42
CA LEU A 32 9.49 0.14 12.12
C LEU A 32 8.92 -0.09 13.52
N ARG A 33 8.06 -1.09 13.72
CA ARG A 33 7.57 -1.46 15.05
C ARG A 33 8.68 -2.02 15.93
N PHE A 34 9.60 -2.79 15.35
CA PHE A 34 10.78 -3.29 16.06
C PHE A 34 11.70 -2.13 16.48
N GLN A 35 12.02 -1.22 15.57
CA GLN A 35 12.82 -0.02 15.87
C GLN A 35 12.15 0.91 16.89
N MET A 36 10.82 0.98 16.89
CA MET A 36 10.05 1.72 17.89
C MET A 36 10.18 1.08 19.27
N ALA A 37 10.14 -0.26 19.36
CA ALA A 37 10.31 -0.99 20.61
C ALA A 37 11.74 -0.88 21.17
N THR A 38 12.76 -0.82 20.31
CA THR A 38 14.16 -0.60 20.73
C THR A 38 14.49 0.87 21.03
N GLY A 39 13.56 1.80 20.77
CA GLY A 39 13.75 3.23 21.00
C GLY A 39 14.71 3.91 20.00
N GLN A 40 15.10 3.22 18.92
CA GLN A 40 16.04 3.73 17.90
C GLN A 40 15.32 4.36 16.70
N LEU A 41 14.00 4.53 16.77
CA LEU A 41 13.22 5.04 15.64
C LEU A 41 13.49 6.53 15.40
N ALA A 42 14.20 6.84 14.33
CA ALA A 42 14.52 8.22 13.96
C ALA A 42 13.29 9.02 13.48
N ASN A 43 12.31 8.37 12.84
CA ASN A 43 11.17 9.07 12.23
C ASN A 43 9.80 8.44 12.55
N ASN A 44 9.15 8.94 13.60
CA ASN A 44 7.80 8.55 14.01
C ASN A 44 6.72 8.81 12.93
N ARG A 45 6.94 9.75 11.99
CA ARG A 45 5.96 10.03 10.93
C ARG A 45 5.89 8.90 9.90
N ARG A 46 6.99 8.16 9.70
CA ARG A 46 7.02 7.04 8.73
C ARG A 46 6.04 5.95 9.11
N LEU A 47 5.88 5.66 10.40
CA LEU A 47 4.93 4.66 10.89
C LEU A 47 3.47 5.02 10.57
N ARG A 48 3.12 6.32 10.53
CA ARG A 48 1.80 6.76 10.04
C ARG A 48 1.69 6.65 8.52
N ALA A 49 2.74 7.02 7.79
CA ALA A 49 2.76 6.94 6.33
C ALA A 49 2.56 5.50 5.83
N VAL A 50 3.34 4.54 6.36
CA VAL A 50 3.24 3.12 5.97
C VAL A 50 1.87 2.53 6.31
N ARG A 51 1.27 2.89 7.45
CA ARG A 51 -0.12 2.49 7.77
C ARG A 51 -1.13 3.03 6.76
N GLN A 52 -0.95 4.27 6.29
CA GLN A 52 -1.81 4.87 5.28
C GLN A 52 -1.60 4.25 3.89
N GLU A 53 -0.37 3.90 3.53
CA GLU A 53 -0.06 3.18 2.28
C GLU A 53 -0.76 1.81 2.25
N ILE A 54 -0.64 1.02 3.32
CA ILE A 54 -1.35 -0.27 3.44
C ILE A 54 -2.86 -0.09 3.30
N ALA A 55 -3.43 0.92 3.98
CA ALA A 55 -4.86 1.18 3.90
C ALA A 55 -5.30 1.55 2.48
N ARG A 56 -4.53 2.40 1.77
CA ARG A 56 -4.82 2.78 0.38
C ARG A 56 -4.79 1.58 -0.56
N ILE A 57 -3.80 0.70 -0.42
CA ILE A 57 -3.70 -0.51 -1.25
C ILE A 57 -4.95 -1.38 -1.04
N TYR A 58 -5.35 -1.62 0.21
CA TYR A 58 -6.58 -2.37 0.50
C TYR A 58 -7.83 -1.70 -0.07
N THR A 59 -7.93 -0.38 -0.01
CA THR A 59 -9.06 0.36 -0.60
C THR A 59 -9.11 0.14 -2.12
N VAL A 60 -7.99 0.28 -2.83
CA VAL A 60 -7.94 0.09 -4.29
C VAL A 60 -8.27 -1.35 -4.68
N MET A 61 -7.73 -2.35 -3.96
CA MET A 61 -8.08 -3.76 -4.19
C MET A 61 -9.58 -3.98 -4.01
N ARG A 62 -10.19 -3.42 -2.95
CA ARG A 62 -11.62 -3.55 -2.71
C ARG A 62 -12.47 -2.80 -3.75
N GLU A 63 -12.03 -1.63 -4.20
CA GLU A 63 -12.69 -0.88 -5.28
C GLU A 63 -12.70 -1.69 -6.59
N ARG A 64 -11.63 -2.46 -6.88
CA ARG A 64 -11.56 -3.37 -8.03
C ARG A 64 -12.51 -4.56 -7.88
N GLU A 65 -12.53 -5.22 -6.72
CA GLU A 65 -13.47 -6.31 -6.43
C GLU A 65 -14.94 -5.88 -6.61
N LEU A 66 -15.25 -4.62 -6.28
CA LEU A 66 -16.59 -4.05 -6.40
C LEU A 66 -16.89 -3.50 -7.81
N GLY A 67 -15.96 -3.57 -8.76
CA GLY A 67 -16.10 -3.05 -10.12
C GLY A 67 -16.15 -1.51 -10.20
N LEU A 68 -15.74 -0.80 -9.15
CA LEU A 68 -15.76 0.66 -9.06
C LEU A 68 -14.49 1.30 -9.64
N ALA A 69 -13.41 0.52 -9.76
CA ALA A 69 -12.16 0.94 -10.37
C ALA A 69 -11.79 0.00 -11.52
N ALA A 70 -11.67 0.53 -12.73
CA ALA A 70 -11.09 -0.18 -13.86
C ALA A 70 -9.58 -0.31 -13.61
N GLY A 71 -9.15 -1.50 -13.17
CA GLY A 71 -7.74 -1.86 -13.18
C GLY A 71 -7.31 -2.24 -14.61
N PRO A 72 -6.00 -2.19 -14.92
CA PRO A 72 -5.49 -2.65 -16.22
C PRO A 72 -5.80 -4.13 -16.52
N ASP A 73 -6.15 -4.91 -15.49
CA ASP A 73 -6.38 -6.36 -15.56
C ASP A 73 -7.79 -6.74 -16.08
N SER A 74 -8.64 -5.77 -16.46
CA SER A 74 -10.01 -6.05 -16.96
C SER A 74 -10.08 -6.64 -18.38
N GLU A 75 -8.95 -6.96 -19.01
CA GLU A 75 -8.90 -7.50 -20.39
C GLU A 75 -8.70 -9.03 -20.49
N ASP A 76 -8.42 -9.76 -19.40
CA ASP A 76 -8.06 -11.21 -19.47
C ASP A 76 -9.26 -12.18 -19.28
N SER A 77 -10.45 -11.82 -19.73
CA SER A 77 -11.58 -12.77 -19.75
C SER A 77 -12.37 -12.63 -21.04
N LYS A 78 -11.80 -13.16 -22.13
CA LYS A 78 -12.56 -13.54 -23.33
C LYS A 78 -12.20 -14.95 -23.76
#